data_AF-A0A0G0KEM8-F1
#
_entry.id   AF-A0A0G0KEM8-F1
#
_cell.length_a   1.000
_cell.length_b   1.000
_cell.length_c   1.000
_cell.angle_alpha   90.00
_cell.angle_beta   90.00
_cell.angle_gamma   90.00
#
_symmetry.space_group_name_H-M   'P 1'
#
loop_
_entity.id
_entity.type
_entity.pdbx_description
1 polymer ?
#
loop_
_entity_poly.entity_id
_entity_poly.type
_entity_poly.pdbx_seq_one_letter_code
_entity_poly.pdbx_strand_id
1 'polypeptide(L)'
;MEKDNPSGLSEKADELIIPVSFKEVVNIPGEFTNTKIFLSDSRFADEPYFDCSQTIAAERQVPKSVAVAKNALEALLRGAKQEEIDQGFVSSINPGVRIQKLTIENGTAKVDFNEQLEFQVGGSCRVVAIRAQIIDTLKQFSTIKDVIISIDGRTEDILQP
;
A
#
# COMPACT_ATOMS: atom_id res chain seq x y z
N MET A 1 -0.36 -45.48 38.08
CA MET A 1 -1.80 -45.16 38.00
C MET A 1 -2.06 -44.76 36.57
N GLU A 2 -2.65 -45.68 35.84
CA GLU A 2 -2.99 -45.58 34.42
C GLU A 2 -4.31 -44.83 34.32
N LYS A 3 -4.39 -43.82 33.44
CA LYS A 3 -5.60 -43.01 33.27
C LYS A 3 -6.51 -43.72 32.27
N ASP A 4 -7.75 -43.98 32.68
CA ASP A 4 -8.78 -44.57 31.83
C ASP A 4 -9.03 -43.71 30.59
N ASN A 5 -8.62 -44.24 29.44
CA ASN A 5 -8.95 -43.72 28.13
C ASN A 5 -10.03 -44.61 27.51
N PRO A 6 -11.28 -44.13 27.35
CA PRO A 6 -12.37 -44.96 26.84
C PRO A 6 -12.28 -45.26 25.33
N SER A 7 -11.23 -44.81 24.63
CA SER A 7 -11.12 -44.97 23.17
C SER A 7 -9.96 -45.84 22.68
N GLY A 8 -9.07 -46.33 23.56
CA GLY A 8 -8.14 -47.43 23.25
C GLY A 8 -7.17 -47.26 22.05
N LEU A 9 -6.97 -46.06 21.52
CA LEU A 9 -6.07 -45.80 20.38
C LEU A 9 -4.84 -45.00 20.84
N SER A 10 -3.65 -45.53 20.57
CA SER A 10 -2.35 -45.12 21.15
C SER A 10 -1.75 -43.83 20.58
N GLU A 11 -2.43 -43.11 19.68
CA GLU A 11 -1.73 -42.15 18.79
C GLU A 11 -1.93 -40.67 19.15
N LYS A 12 -2.60 -40.34 20.26
CA LYS A 12 -2.99 -38.96 20.59
C LYS A 12 -2.86 -38.59 22.08
N ALA A 13 -1.90 -39.18 22.79
CA ALA A 13 -1.76 -38.98 24.24
C ALA A 13 -1.25 -37.59 24.67
N ASP A 14 -0.70 -36.78 23.75
CA ASP A 14 -0.07 -35.49 24.04
C ASP A 14 -0.58 -34.32 23.16
N GLU A 15 -1.85 -34.34 22.74
CA GLU A 15 -2.42 -33.16 22.09
C GLU A 15 -3.02 -32.18 23.10
N LEU A 16 -2.27 -31.11 23.38
CA LEU A 16 -2.79 -29.93 24.05
C LEU A 16 -3.69 -29.15 23.06
N ILE A 17 -4.98 -29.47 23.05
CA ILE A 17 -5.97 -28.69 22.30
C ILE A 17 -6.16 -27.36 23.04
N ILE A 18 -5.43 -26.32 22.63
CA ILE A 18 -5.72 -24.95 23.04
C ILE A 18 -6.90 -24.48 22.17
N PRO A 19 -8.10 -24.24 22.73
CA PRO A 19 -9.17 -23.64 21.95
C PRO A 19 -8.74 -22.21 21.59
N VAL A 20 -8.34 -22.02 20.33
CA VAL A 20 -8.14 -20.68 19.78
C VAL A 20 -9.52 -20.05 19.64
N SER A 21 -9.93 -19.31 20.67
CA SER A 21 -11.01 -18.36 20.53
C SER A 21 -10.45 -17.20 19.72
N PHE A 22 -10.71 -17.22 18.41
CA PHE A 22 -10.70 -16.00 17.64
C PHE A 22 -11.80 -15.14 18.26
N LYS A 23 -11.43 -14.17 19.11
CA LYS A 23 -12.29 -13.01 19.29
C LYS A 23 -12.52 -12.52 17.87
N GLU A 24 -13.77 -12.58 17.42
CA GLU A 24 -14.19 -11.92 16.20
C GLU A 24 -13.45 -10.59 16.17
N VAL A 25 -12.60 -10.40 15.15
CA VAL A 25 -12.08 -9.08 14.87
C VAL A 25 -13.34 -8.26 14.72
N VAL A 26 -13.60 -7.44 15.74
CA VAL A 26 -14.81 -6.65 15.85
C VAL A 26 -14.94 -6.00 14.49
N ASN A 27 -15.97 -6.39 13.74
CA ASN A 27 -16.43 -5.64 12.59
C ASN A 27 -16.89 -4.32 13.21
N ILE A 28 -15.95 -3.41 13.44
CA ILE A 28 -16.27 -2.02 13.72
C ILE A 28 -17.02 -1.63 12.46
N PRO A 29 -18.32 -1.32 12.51
CA PRO A 29 -19.05 -0.87 11.34
C PRO A 29 -18.55 0.55 11.05
N GLY A 30 -17.34 0.64 10.52
CA GLY A 30 -16.85 1.81 9.84
C GLY A 30 -17.51 1.83 8.49
N GLU A 31 -18.17 2.93 8.15
CA GLU A 31 -18.55 3.14 6.76
C GLU A 31 -17.27 3.10 5.91
N PHE A 32 -17.25 2.26 4.88
CA PHE A 32 -16.17 2.23 3.90
C PHE A 32 -16.56 3.05 2.69
N THR A 33 -15.56 3.54 1.97
CA THR A 33 -15.74 4.17 0.66
C THR A 33 -14.74 3.59 -0.34
N ASN A 34 -15.11 3.62 -1.62
CA ASN A 34 -14.22 3.23 -2.69
C ASN A 34 -13.32 4.41 -3.06
N THR A 35 -12.03 4.12 -3.23
CA THR A 35 -11.02 5.05 -3.75
C THR A 35 -10.11 4.26 -4.67
N LYS A 36 -9.35 4.97 -5.51
CA LYS A 36 -8.35 4.34 -6.37
C LYS A 36 -6.98 4.42 -5.71
N ILE A 37 -6.14 3.45 -6.00
CA ILE A 37 -4.68 3.63 -5.96
C ILE A 37 -4.16 3.46 -7.36
N PHE A 38 -3.00 4.03 -7.64
CA PHE A 38 -2.38 3.96 -8.96
C PHE A 38 -1.10 3.15 -8.84
N LEU A 39 -1.00 2.08 -9.64
CA LEU A 39 0.14 1.16 -9.71
C LEU A 39 0.79 1.30 -11.09
N SER A 40 2.04 0.88 -11.24
CA SER A 40 2.67 0.83 -12.57
C SER A 40 2.04 -0.26 -13.42
N ASP A 41 1.84 0.03 -14.70
CA ASP A 41 1.32 -0.93 -15.69
C ASP A 41 2.47 -1.59 -16.45
N SER A 42 2.88 -2.78 -16.04
CA SER A 42 4.03 -3.48 -16.65
C SER A 42 3.66 -4.29 -17.88
N ARG A 43 2.40 -4.25 -18.34
CA ARG A 43 1.97 -5.01 -19.53
C ARG A 43 2.64 -4.52 -20.82
N PHE A 44 3.20 -3.32 -20.80
CA PHE A 44 3.87 -2.68 -21.93
C PHE A 44 5.39 -2.55 -21.73
N ALA A 45 5.97 -3.26 -20.75
CA ALA A 45 7.39 -3.14 -20.41
C ALA A 45 8.35 -3.48 -21.57
N ASP A 46 7.91 -4.32 -22.51
CA ASP A 46 8.68 -4.72 -23.70
C ASP A 46 8.47 -3.80 -24.91
N GLU A 47 7.64 -2.75 -24.78
CA GLU A 47 7.43 -1.81 -25.88
C GLU A 47 8.61 -0.82 -26.02
N PRO A 48 9.00 -0.45 -27.25
CA PRO A 48 10.16 0.40 -27.51
C PRO A 48 10.05 1.82 -26.91
N TYR A 49 8.85 2.24 -26.50
CA TYR A 49 8.58 3.51 -25.86
C TYR A 49 7.83 3.32 -24.54
N PHE A 50 8.41 2.53 -23.64
CA PHE A 50 7.86 2.33 -22.30
C PHE A 50 7.90 3.63 -21.48
N ASP A 51 6.73 4.16 -21.15
CA ASP A 51 6.59 5.31 -20.26
C ASP A 51 6.53 4.85 -18.80
N CYS A 52 7.63 5.06 -18.07
CA CYS A 52 7.74 4.72 -16.65
C CYS A 52 6.75 5.48 -15.76
N SER A 53 6.16 6.58 -16.24
CA SER A 53 5.13 7.33 -15.51
C SER A 53 3.72 6.80 -15.74
N GLN A 54 3.54 5.84 -16.65
CA GLN A 54 2.23 5.26 -16.91
C GLN A 54 1.75 4.45 -15.71
N THR A 55 0.58 4.82 -15.19
CA THR A 55 -0.08 4.14 -14.09
C THR A 55 -1.43 3.57 -14.51
N ILE A 56 -1.90 2.60 -13.74
CA ILE A 56 -3.23 2.00 -13.84
C ILE A 56 -3.93 2.07 -12.49
N ALA A 57 -5.21 2.44 -12.53
CA ALA A 57 -6.04 2.55 -11.35
C ALA A 57 -6.52 1.18 -10.86
N ALA A 58 -6.36 0.92 -9.57
CA ALA A 58 -6.93 -0.22 -8.86
C ALA A 58 -7.84 0.26 -7.73
N GLU A 59 -9.04 -0.29 -7.65
CA GLU A 59 -10.02 0.08 -6.63
C GLU A 59 -9.62 -0.45 -5.24
N ARG A 60 -9.86 0.35 -4.21
CA ARG A 60 -9.59 0.06 -2.81
C ARG A 60 -10.77 0.49 -1.97
N GLN A 61 -11.18 -0.38 -1.05
CA GLN A 61 -12.02 0.02 0.06
C GLN A 61 -11.16 0.60 1.16
N VAL A 62 -11.49 1.81 1.57
CA VAL A 62 -10.82 2.51 2.67
C VAL A 62 -11.85 2.99 3.67
N PRO A 63 -11.49 3.15 4.95
CA PRO A 63 -12.38 3.75 5.93
C PRO A 63 -12.83 5.14 5.45
N LYS A 64 -14.14 5.39 5.48
CA LYS A 64 -14.70 6.71 5.20
C LYS A 64 -14.24 7.66 6.31
N SER A 65 -13.58 8.73 5.91
CA SER A 65 -13.09 9.74 6.85
C SER A 65 -12.87 11.07 6.13
N VAL A 66 -12.68 12.13 6.92
CA VAL A 66 -12.20 13.42 6.41
C VAL A 66 -10.78 13.32 5.81
N ALA A 67 -10.02 12.28 6.16
CA ALA A 67 -8.66 12.03 5.71
C ALA A 67 -8.59 11.00 4.57
N VAL A 68 -9.59 10.95 3.69
CA VAL A 68 -9.66 9.95 2.59
C VAL A 68 -8.40 9.89 1.73
N ALA A 69 -7.74 11.03 1.48
CA ALA A 69 -6.47 11.08 0.74
C ALA A 69 -5.33 10.34 1.47
N LYS A 70 -5.27 10.45 2.80
CA LYS A 70 -4.30 9.69 3.61
C LYS A 70 -4.58 8.20 3.51
N ASN A 71 -5.85 7.80 3.63
CA ASN A 71 -6.24 6.39 3.57
C ASN A 71 -5.95 5.77 2.19
N ALA A 72 -6.12 6.54 1.11
CA ALA A 72 -5.76 6.12 -0.24
C ALA A 72 -4.24 5.91 -0.38
N LEU A 73 -3.41 6.84 0.12
CA LEU A 73 -1.95 6.64 0.14
C LEU A 73 -1.55 5.44 0.99
N GLU A 74 -2.10 5.28 2.19
CA GLU A 74 -1.82 4.09 3.01
C GLU A 74 -2.23 2.79 2.30
N ALA A 75 -3.30 2.82 1.49
CA ALA A 75 -3.68 1.70 0.65
C ALA A 75 -2.68 1.45 -0.49
N LEU A 76 -2.10 2.51 -1.08
CA LEU A 76 -1.03 2.40 -2.07
C LEU A 76 0.24 1.80 -1.45
N LEU A 77 0.63 2.25 -0.25
CA LEU A 77 1.83 1.77 0.45
C LEU A 77 1.74 0.30 0.88
N ARG A 78 0.53 -0.29 0.93
CA ARG A 78 0.35 -1.74 1.09
C ARG A 78 0.72 -2.53 -0.17
N GLY A 79 0.86 -1.86 -1.31
CA GLY A 79 1.26 -2.43 -2.59
C GLY A 79 0.12 -3.03 -3.41
N ALA A 80 0.52 -3.70 -4.50
CA ALA A 80 -0.37 -4.46 -5.36
C ALA A 80 -0.82 -5.76 -4.67
N LYS A 81 -2.06 -6.17 -4.91
CA LYS A 81 -2.57 -7.49 -4.51
C LYS A 81 -2.11 -8.56 -5.49
N GLN A 82 -2.17 -9.83 -5.08
CA GLN A 82 -1.75 -10.94 -5.94
C GLN A 82 -2.49 -10.96 -7.27
N GLU A 83 -3.81 -10.72 -7.25
CA GLU A 83 -4.63 -10.74 -8.47
C GLU A 83 -4.28 -9.60 -9.43
N GLU A 84 -3.71 -8.50 -8.92
CA GLU A 84 -3.26 -7.35 -9.70
C GLU A 84 -1.85 -7.60 -10.27
N ILE A 85 -0.99 -8.23 -9.48
CA ILE A 85 0.32 -8.70 -9.94
C ILE A 85 0.14 -9.70 -11.09
N ASP A 86 -0.82 -10.62 -10.97
CA ASP A 86 -1.16 -11.59 -12.02
C ASP A 86 -1.70 -10.90 -13.30
N GLN A 87 -2.20 -9.67 -13.18
CA GLN A 87 -2.62 -8.82 -14.31
C GLN A 87 -1.49 -7.93 -14.85
N GLY A 88 -0.29 -7.98 -14.28
CA GLY A 88 0.86 -7.15 -14.67
C GLY A 88 0.87 -5.77 -14.03
N PHE A 89 0.26 -5.58 -12.85
CA PHE A 89 0.35 -4.34 -12.10
C PHE A 89 1.44 -4.44 -11.04
N VAL A 90 2.22 -3.36 -10.89
CA VAL A 90 3.42 -3.38 -10.06
C VAL A 90 3.42 -2.18 -9.12
N SER A 91 3.68 -2.43 -7.83
CA SER A 91 4.08 -1.38 -6.89
C SER A 91 5.58 -1.14 -7.05
N SER A 92 5.98 0.09 -7.37
CA SER A 92 7.42 0.45 -7.43
C SER A 92 7.96 0.94 -6.09
N ILE A 93 7.06 1.20 -5.14
CA ILE A 93 7.34 1.72 -3.80
C ILE A 93 7.86 0.59 -2.91
N ASN A 94 8.91 0.88 -2.16
CA ASN A 94 9.49 -0.06 -1.22
C ASN A 94 8.50 -0.49 -0.12
N PRO A 95 8.55 -1.74 0.33
CA PRO A 95 7.82 -2.13 1.54
C PRO A 95 8.37 -1.37 2.75
N GLY A 96 7.50 -1.07 3.70
CA GLY A 96 7.87 -0.39 4.95
C GLY A 96 7.92 1.14 4.87
N VAL A 97 7.63 1.74 3.72
CA VAL A 97 7.41 3.19 3.60
C VAL A 97 6.24 3.62 4.47
N ARG A 98 6.41 4.75 5.17
CA ARG A 98 5.40 5.33 6.07
C ARG A 98 5.20 6.80 5.76
N ILE A 99 3.96 7.25 5.86
CA ILE A 99 3.61 8.67 5.83
C ILE A 99 3.92 9.25 7.22
N GLN A 100 4.85 10.19 7.28
CA GLN A 100 5.16 10.93 8.49
C GLN A 100 4.19 12.11 8.66
N LYS A 101 3.88 12.81 7.56
CA LYS A 101 2.98 13.95 7.54
C LYS A 101 2.24 14.07 6.22
N LEU A 102 0.97 14.48 6.27
CA LEU A 102 0.21 14.89 5.10
C LEU A 102 -0.56 16.17 5.44
N THR A 103 -0.32 17.24 4.67
CA THR A 103 -1.08 18.50 4.77
C THR A 103 -1.62 18.88 3.41
N ILE A 104 -2.87 19.30 3.34
CA ILE A 104 -3.52 19.75 2.11
C ILE A 104 -3.96 21.20 2.32
N GLU A 105 -3.33 22.12 1.61
CA GLU A 105 -3.57 23.57 1.75
C GLU A 105 -3.58 24.20 0.36
N ASN A 106 -4.57 25.04 0.07
CA ASN A 106 -4.72 25.74 -1.21
C ASN A 106 -4.64 24.84 -2.45
N GLY A 107 -5.11 23.60 -2.32
CA GLY A 107 -5.08 22.59 -3.39
C GLY A 107 -3.72 21.94 -3.62
N THR A 108 -2.73 22.18 -2.77
CA THR A 108 -1.44 21.46 -2.79
C THR A 108 -1.42 20.43 -1.65
N ALA A 109 -1.20 19.17 -1.99
CA ALA A 109 -0.92 18.11 -1.02
C ALA A 109 0.59 18.02 -0.78
N LYS A 110 1.04 18.27 0.45
CA LYS A 110 2.43 18.07 0.88
C LYS A 110 2.49 16.79 1.69
N VAL A 111 3.15 15.77 1.16
CA VAL A 111 3.28 14.45 1.79
C VAL A 111 4.74 14.18 2.11
N ASP A 112 5.01 13.93 3.40
CA ASP A 112 6.31 13.58 3.92
C ASP A 112 6.34 12.08 4.24
N PHE A 113 7.32 11.39 3.68
CA PHE A 113 7.58 9.98 3.92
C PHE A 113 8.88 9.80 4.69
N ASN A 114 9.10 8.60 5.22
CA ASN A 114 10.38 8.24 5.82
C ASN A 114 11.40 7.79 4.75
N GLU A 115 12.67 7.68 5.16
CA GLU A 115 13.84 7.29 4.36
C GLU A 115 13.65 6.02 3.52
N GLN A 116 12.76 5.12 3.96
CA GLN A 116 12.47 3.88 3.24
C GLN A 116 11.99 4.12 1.80
N LEU A 117 11.42 5.29 1.50
CA LEU A 117 10.93 5.60 0.16
C LEU A 117 12.06 5.69 -0.88
N GLU A 118 13.26 6.10 -0.47
CA GLU A 118 14.44 6.21 -1.35
C GLU A 118 15.48 5.11 -1.11
N PHE A 119 15.32 4.31 -0.05
CA PHE A 119 16.26 3.25 0.30
C PHE A 119 16.49 2.27 -0.87
N GLN A 120 17.73 2.18 -1.34
CA GLN A 120 18.11 1.32 -2.48
C GLN A 120 17.23 1.53 -3.74
N VAL A 121 16.72 2.75 -3.93
CA VAL A 121 16.06 3.14 -5.17
C VAL A 121 17.12 3.64 -6.13
N GLY A 122 17.28 2.93 -7.25
CA GLY A 122 18.11 3.32 -8.37
C GLY A 122 17.36 3.14 -9.68
N GLY A 123 17.85 3.81 -10.72
CA GLY A 123 17.25 3.81 -12.05
C GLY A 123 16.17 4.88 -12.21
N SER A 124 16.38 5.77 -13.17
CA SER A 124 15.48 6.88 -13.52
C SER A 124 14.03 6.43 -13.72
N CYS A 125 13.83 5.27 -14.34
CA CYS A 125 12.50 4.70 -14.57
C CYS A 125 11.75 4.40 -13.27
N ARG A 126 12.44 3.77 -12.29
CA ARG A 126 11.82 3.41 -11.01
C ARG A 126 11.49 4.66 -10.19
N VAL A 127 12.37 5.65 -10.23
CA VAL A 127 12.16 6.97 -9.61
C VAL A 127 10.90 7.64 -10.17
N VAL A 128 10.76 7.68 -11.49
CA VAL A 128 9.59 8.25 -12.16
C VAL A 128 8.32 7.48 -11.78
N ALA A 129 8.37 6.14 -11.79
CA ALA A 129 7.25 5.28 -11.45
C ALA A 129 6.76 5.47 -10.00
N ILE A 130 7.68 5.59 -9.03
CA ILE A 130 7.34 5.88 -7.62
C ILE A 130 6.59 7.21 -7.52
N ARG A 131 7.11 8.26 -8.17
CA ARG A 131 6.50 9.60 -8.14
C ARG A 131 5.10 9.56 -8.77
N ALA A 132 4.95 8.92 -9.94
CA ALA A 132 3.69 8.82 -10.65
C ALA A 132 2.60 8.15 -9.80
N GLN A 133 2.91 7.00 -9.19
CA GLN A 133 1.96 6.27 -8.32
C GLN A 133 1.44 7.13 -7.15
N ILE A 134 2.34 7.87 -6.48
CA ILE A 134 1.97 8.78 -5.37
C ILE A 134 1.14 9.96 -5.89
N ILE A 135 1.59 10.60 -6.97
CA ILE A 135 0.96 11.80 -7.52
C ILE A 135 -0.44 11.47 -8.04
N ASP A 136 -0.62 10.43 -8.83
CA ASP A 136 -1.92 10.07 -9.42
C ASP A 136 -2.91 9.62 -8.34
N THR A 137 -2.43 8.90 -7.32
CA THR A 137 -3.25 8.53 -6.16
C THR A 137 -3.76 9.75 -5.41
N LEU A 138 -2.97 10.83 -5.29
CA LEU A 138 -3.45 12.07 -4.67
C LEU A 138 -4.30 12.91 -5.62
N LYS A 139 -3.92 13.02 -6.89
CA LYS A 139 -4.63 13.82 -7.90
C LYS A 139 -5.98 13.25 -8.32
N GLN A 140 -6.32 12.03 -7.92
CA GLN A 140 -7.69 11.51 -8.08
C GLN A 140 -8.74 12.41 -7.38
N PHE A 141 -8.34 13.11 -6.32
CA PHE A 141 -9.22 14.01 -5.58
C PHE A 141 -9.18 15.38 -6.23
N SER A 142 -10.31 15.85 -6.77
CA SER A 142 -10.40 17.10 -7.56
C SER A 142 -9.99 18.37 -6.81
N THR A 143 -9.92 18.33 -5.48
CA THR A 143 -9.42 19.42 -4.65
C THR A 143 -7.88 19.50 -4.62
N ILE A 144 -7.17 18.44 -4.99
CA ILE A 144 -5.70 18.37 -5.04
C ILE A 144 -5.24 18.61 -6.48
N LYS A 145 -4.62 19.77 -6.70
CA LYS A 145 -4.08 20.22 -7.99
C LYS A 145 -2.60 19.90 -8.11
N ASP A 146 -1.87 20.01 -7.01
CA ASP A 146 -0.42 19.86 -6.93
C ASP A 146 -0.02 18.94 -5.79
N VAL A 147 1.11 18.27 -5.95
CA VAL A 147 1.66 17.32 -4.98
C VAL A 147 3.14 17.64 -4.77
N ILE A 148 3.53 17.81 -3.51
CA ILE A 148 4.92 17.95 -3.09
C ILE A 148 5.25 16.73 -2.24
N ILE A 149 6.26 15.98 -2.66
CA ILE A 149 6.78 14.81 -1.95
C ILE A 149 8.00 15.27 -1.16
N SER A 150 8.13 14.84 0.08
CA SER A 150 9.35 14.98 0.88
C SER A 150 9.73 13.66 1.55
N ILE A 151 11.02 13.54 1.90
CA ILE A 151 11.57 12.45 2.69
C ILE A 151 12.33 13.05 3.87
N ASP A 152 11.87 12.78 5.09
CA ASP A 152 12.41 13.38 6.32
C ASP A 152 12.53 14.92 6.22
N GLY A 153 11.54 15.57 5.61
CA GLY A 153 11.50 17.01 5.38
C GLY A 153 12.32 17.53 4.19
N ARG A 154 13.10 16.69 3.50
CA ARG A 154 13.87 17.07 2.29
C ARG A 154 13.03 16.97 1.03
N THR A 155 13.26 17.88 0.07
CA THR A 155 12.48 17.96 -1.19
C THR A 155 13.32 18.02 -2.47
N GLU A 156 14.54 18.56 -2.41
CA GLU A 156 15.36 18.84 -3.60
C GLU A 156 16.17 17.63 -4.09
N ASP A 157 16.74 16.87 -3.15
CA ASP A 157 17.67 15.75 -3.39
C ASP A 157 17.01 14.37 -3.31
N ILE A 158 15.68 14.34 -3.19
CA ILE A 158 14.92 13.09 -3.08
C ILE A 158 14.50 12.58 -4.45
N LEU A 159 14.52 11.25 -4.64
CA LEU A 159 14.00 10.61 -5.84
C LEU A 159 14.45 11.33 -7.14
N GLN A 160 15.76 11.57 -7.27
CA GLN A 160 16.36 12.13 -8.47
C GLN A 160 16.65 11.02 -9.50
N PRO A 161 16.40 11.25 -10.80
CA PRO A 161 16.76 10.31 -11.88
C PRO A 161 18.25 9.99 -11.99
#